data_AF-A0A1S4A0A2-F1
#
_entry.id   AF-A0A1S4A0A2-F1
#
_cell.length_a   1.000
_cell.length_b   1.000
_cell.length_c   1.000
_cell.angle_alpha   90.00
_cell.angle_beta   90.00
_cell.angle_gamma   90.00
#
_symmetry.space_group_name_H-M   'P 1'
#
loop_
_entity.id
_entity.type
_entity.pdbx_description
1 polymer ?
#
loop_
_entity_poly.entity_id
_entity_poly.type
_entity_poly.pdbx_seq_one_letter_code
_entity_poly.pdbx_strand_id
1 'polypeptide(L)'
;MASSFSINSINPNTKYLSHLRNYSFPASVLRRTINFPVKKSCNLSCKRRSCRVGIVRASSSTEVVDDRGSADVERAHNGKVLRVGLICGGPSAERGISLNSARSVLDHIQGGDLDVSCYYIDSNLNAYAISTAQVYSNTPADFDFKLESLAQGFRSLSDFTEHLASSVDIVFPVIHGRFGEDGGVQELLERSNIPFVGTGSTHCQKAFDKYDASLELDRQGFVTVPNFLIQV
;
A
#
# COMPACT_ATOMS: atom_id res chain seq x y z
N MET A 1 22.83 37.18 3.50
CA MET A 1 22.99 36.20 4.58
C MET A 1 21.92 35.14 4.40
N ALA A 2 22.30 33.98 3.88
CA ALA A 2 21.39 32.86 3.67
C ALA A 2 21.41 31.98 4.93
N SER A 3 20.27 31.84 5.61
CA SER A 3 20.11 30.91 6.73
C SER A 3 19.53 29.60 6.21
N SER A 4 20.39 28.59 6.13
CA SER A 4 20.02 27.18 5.97
C SER A 4 19.35 26.68 7.24
N PHE A 5 18.05 26.37 7.17
CA PHE A 5 17.37 25.60 8.21
C PHE A 5 17.46 24.11 7.87
N SER A 6 18.40 23.42 8.51
CA SER A 6 18.41 21.96 8.61
C SER A 6 17.36 21.54 9.65
N ILE A 7 16.26 20.93 9.21
CA ILE A 7 15.35 20.23 10.11
C ILE A 7 15.79 18.77 10.18
N ASN A 8 16.68 18.47 11.12
CA ASN A 8 16.89 17.11 11.61
C ASN A 8 15.72 16.77 12.54
N SER A 9 14.64 16.20 12.00
CA SER A 9 13.64 15.50 12.82
C SER A 9 14.01 14.02 12.86
N ILE A 10 14.73 13.62 13.91
CA ILE A 10 14.97 12.22 14.23
C ILE A 10 13.69 11.73 14.93
N ASN A 11 12.84 11.01 14.19
CA ASN A 11 11.65 10.39 14.77
C ASN A 11 12.08 9.22 15.70
N PRO A 12 11.81 9.30 17.02
CA PRO A 12 12.26 8.29 17.98
C PRO A 12 11.44 6.98 17.94
N ASN A 13 10.36 6.89 17.14
CA ASN A 13 9.47 5.72 17.11
C ASN A 13 9.93 4.55 16.23
N THR A 14 11.24 4.43 16.00
CA THR A 14 11.73 3.71 14.83
C THR A 14 12.64 2.52 15.14
N LYS A 15 12.26 1.69 16.13
CA LYS A 15 13.03 0.50 16.54
C LYS A 15 13.22 -0.57 15.43
N TYR A 16 12.40 -0.56 14.37
CA TYR A 16 12.56 -1.50 13.25
C TYR A 16 13.21 -0.88 12.01
N LEU A 17 13.17 0.45 11.80
CA LEU A 17 14.01 1.05 10.74
C LEU A 17 15.50 0.95 11.08
N SER A 18 15.88 0.75 12.35
CA SER A 18 17.25 0.36 12.71
C SER A 18 17.55 -1.10 12.33
N HIS A 19 16.58 -2.02 12.46
CA HIS A 19 16.71 -3.37 11.91
C HIS A 19 16.84 -3.31 10.39
N LEU A 20 15.93 -2.60 9.70
CA LEU A 20 15.97 -2.40 8.24
C LEU A 20 17.28 -1.71 7.77
N ARG A 21 17.87 -0.81 8.56
CA ARG A 21 19.16 -0.16 8.24
C ARG A 21 20.38 -1.08 8.30
N ASN A 22 20.32 -2.22 9.00
CA ASN A 22 21.44 -3.13 9.16
C ASN A 22 21.48 -4.28 8.13
N TYR A 23 20.52 -4.34 7.20
CA TYR A 23 20.53 -5.37 6.16
C TYR A 23 21.34 -4.92 4.95
N SER A 24 22.45 -5.61 4.69
CA SER A 24 23.23 -5.50 3.46
C SER A 24 22.74 -6.57 2.48
N PHE A 25 22.26 -6.16 1.30
CA PHE A 25 21.70 -7.06 0.29
C PHE A 25 22.59 -7.12 -0.96
N PRO A 26 22.71 -8.28 -1.62
CA PRO A 26 23.50 -8.42 -2.84
C PRO A 26 22.89 -7.60 -4.00
N ALA A 27 23.75 -6.91 -4.75
CA ALA A 27 23.40 -5.93 -5.78
C ALA A 27 22.77 -6.50 -7.08
N SER A 28 22.34 -7.77 -7.08
CA SER A 28 21.91 -8.48 -8.30
C SER A 28 20.40 -8.69 -8.34
N VAL A 29 19.62 -7.62 -8.34
CA VAL A 29 18.20 -7.67 -8.73
C VAL A 29 18.01 -6.80 -9.96
N LEU A 30 17.75 -7.47 -11.09
CA LEU A 30 17.62 -6.87 -12.41
C LEU A 30 16.44 -5.87 -12.41
N ARG A 31 16.72 -4.59 -12.66
CA ARG A 31 15.70 -3.54 -12.75
C ARG A 31 14.70 -3.86 -13.87
N ARG A 32 13.47 -4.24 -13.53
CA ARG A 32 12.33 -4.17 -14.45
C ARG A 32 11.55 -2.89 -14.17
N THR A 33 11.75 -1.89 -15.00
CA THR A 33 11.00 -0.64 -14.94
C THR A 33 9.60 -0.87 -15.52
N ILE A 34 8.58 -0.88 -14.66
CA ILE A 34 7.18 -0.80 -15.09
C ILE A 34 6.78 0.67 -14.96
N ASN A 35 6.60 1.34 -16.10
CA ASN A 35 6.13 2.73 -16.16
C ASN A 35 4.61 2.77 -15.95
N PHE A 36 4.16 3.43 -14.88
CA PHE A 36 2.77 3.85 -14.72
C PHE A 36 2.57 5.20 -15.45
N PRO A 37 1.61 5.32 -16.38
CA PRO A 37 1.34 6.58 -17.04
C PRO A 37 0.62 7.54 -16.09
N VAL A 38 1.33 8.57 -15.62
CA VAL A 38 0.75 9.71 -14.91
C VAL A 38 0.03 10.59 -15.94
N LYS A 39 -1.30 10.67 -15.87
CA LYS A 39 -2.08 11.63 -16.67
C LYS A 39 -1.78 13.06 -16.18
N LYS A 40 -1.35 13.92 -17.11
CA LYS A 40 -1.04 15.33 -16.90
C LYS A 40 -2.28 16.11 -16.45
N SER A 41 -2.11 16.98 -15.46
CA SER A 41 -3.11 17.96 -15.03
C SER A 41 -3.38 18.97 -16.14
N CYS A 42 -4.67 19.22 -16.41
CA CYS A 42 -5.10 20.33 -17.26
C CYS A 42 -5.35 21.56 -16.37
N ASN A 43 -4.60 22.63 -16.65
CA ASN A 43 -4.75 23.94 -16.03
C ASN A 43 -6.01 24.63 -16.59
N LEU A 44 -7.00 24.94 -15.74
CA LEU A 44 -8.02 25.94 -16.05
C LEU A 44 -7.82 27.20 -15.20
N SER A 45 -7.51 28.28 -15.91
CA SER A 45 -7.43 29.66 -15.40
C SER A 45 -8.83 30.16 -15.02
N CYS A 46 -9.04 30.49 -13.75
CA CYS A 46 -10.28 31.10 -13.26
C CYS A 46 -10.18 32.63 -13.38
N LYS A 47 -10.91 33.22 -14.35
CA LYS A 47 -11.18 34.66 -14.40
C LYS A 47 -12.51 34.96 -13.71
N ARG A 48 -12.46 35.75 -12.63
CA ARG A 48 -13.60 36.32 -11.91
C ARG A 48 -14.51 37.12 -12.85
N ARG A 49 -15.81 36.80 -12.90
CA ARG A 49 -16.90 37.78 -13.07
C ARG A 49 -18.16 37.36 -12.32
N SER A 50 -18.68 38.31 -11.57
CA SER A 50 -19.96 38.35 -10.88
C SER A 50 -21.14 38.14 -11.84
N CYS A 51 -22.17 37.37 -11.43
CA CYS A 51 -23.56 37.86 -11.31
C CYS A 51 -24.60 36.73 -11.11
N ARG A 52 -25.38 36.89 -10.04
CA ARG A 52 -26.80 36.55 -9.80
C ARG A 52 -27.32 35.13 -10.05
N VAL A 53 -27.78 34.56 -8.93
CA VAL A 53 -28.67 33.40 -8.78
C VAL A 53 -29.94 33.56 -9.61
N GLY A 54 -30.20 32.57 -10.46
CA GLY A 54 -31.49 32.32 -11.09
C GLY A 54 -31.75 30.82 -11.09
N ILE A 55 -32.68 30.37 -10.26
CA ILE A 55 -33.17 28.99 -10.26
C ILE A 55 -34.05 28.83 -11.51
N VAL A 56 -33.62 27.99 -12.46
CA VAL A 56 -34.45 27.57 -13.60
C VAL A 56 -34.45 26.04 -13.63
N ARG A 57 -35.65 25.46 -13.53
CA ARG A 57 -35.92 24.02 -13.68
C ARG A 57 -35.57 23.61 -15.12
N ALA A 58 -34.81 22.53 -15.28
CA ALA A 58 -34.53 21.94 -16.59
C ALA A 58 -35.41 20.70 -16.80
N SER A 59 -36.29 20.81 -17.79
CA SER A 59 -37.00 19.73 -18.48
C SER A 59 -36.12 19.12 -19.59
N SER A 60 -36.42 17.87 -19.92
CA SER A 60 -35.74 16.92 -20.82
C SER A 60 -35.32 17.41 -22.20
N SER A 61 -34.19 16.88 -22.68
CA SER A 61 -34.03 16.44 -24.08
C SER A 61 -32.97 15.35 -24.16
N THR A 62 -33.42 14.14 -24.52
CA THR A 62 -32.60 12.98 -24.85
C THR A 62 -31.98 13.20 -26.21
N GLU A 63 -30.65 13.29 -26.30
CA GLU A 63 -29.91 13.29 -27.56
C GLU A 63 -29.04 12.03 -27.56
N VAL A 64 -29.41 11.09 -28.44
CA VAL A 64 -28.69 9.85 -28.72
C VAL A 64 -27.67 10.18 -29.80
N VAL A 65 -26.38 10.05 -29.50
CA VAL A 65 -25.31 10.19 -30.48
C VAL A 65 -24.65 8.82 -30.66
N ASP A 66 -24.97 8.18 -31.79
CA ASP A 66 -24.32 6.98 -32.33
C ASP A 66 -22.93 7.41 -32.86
N ASP A 67 -21.86 7.11 -32.12
CA ASP A 67 -20.48 7.24 -32.62
C ASP A 67 -19.90 5.86 -32.87
N ARG A 68 -19.92 5.48 -34.14
CA ARG A 68 -19.31 4.27 -34.66
C ARG A 68 -17.82 4.52 -34.89
N GLY A 69 -17.00 3.72 -34.22
CA GLY A 69 -15.67 3.38 -34.70
C GLY A 69 -14.54 4.19 -34.08
N SER A 70 -14.12 3.80 -32.89
CA SER A 70 -12.72 3.93 -32.48
C SER A 70 -12.20 2.54 -32.14
N ALA A 71 -11.39 2.02 -33.06
CA ALA A 71 -10.66 0.76 -33.04
C ALA A 71 -10.42 0.19 -31.64
N ASP A 72 -10.89 -1.04 -31.47
CA ASP A 72 -10.57 -1.92 -30.37
C ASP A 72 -9.07 -1.89 -30.10
N VAL A 73 -8.69 -1.31 -28.96
CA VAL A 73 -7.39 -1.61 -28.36
C VAL A 73 -7.56 -2.99 -27.71
N GLU A 74 -7.66 -4.03 -28.54
CA GLU A 74 -7.43 -5.40 -28.14
C GLU A 74 -5.98 -5.49 -27.67
N ARG A 75 -5.77 -5.22 -26.38
CA ARG A 75 -4.55 -5.63 -25.71
C ARG A 75 -4.60 -7.16 -25.66
N ALA A 76 -3.80 -7.78 -26.51
CA ALA A 76 -3.39 -9.16 -26.38
C ALA A 76 -2.75 -9.38 -24.99
N HIS A 77 -3.56 -9.60 -23.96
CA HIS A 77 -3.10 -10.25 -22.76
C HIS A 77 -2.90 -11.72 -23.13
N ASN A 78 -1.69 -12.02 -23.61
CA ASN A 78 -1.15 -13.37 -23.60
C ASN A 78 -1.53 -13.97 -22.24
N GLY A 79 -2.29 -15.07 -22.21
CA GLY A 79 -3.00 -15.62 -21.05
C GLY A 79 -2.10 -16.06 -19.89
N LYS A 80 -1.33 -15.13 -19.36
CA LYS A 80 -0.35 -15.32 -18.33
C LYS A 80 -1.02 -14.98 -17.01
N VAL A 81 -1.10 -15.99 -16.17
CA VAL A 81 -1.61 -15.87 -14.81
C VAL A 81 -0.74 -14.88 -14.04
N LEU A 82 -1.36 -13.84 -13.47
CA LEU A 82 -0.72 -12.84 -12.62
C LEU A 82 -0.61 -13.41 -11.21
N ARG A 83 0.61 -13.48 -10.68
CA ARG A 83 0.89 -14.01 -9.35
C ARG A 83 0.83 -12.88 -8.32
N VAL A 84 -0.11 -12.97 -7.39
CA VAL A 84 -0.38 -11.95 -6.37
C VAL A 84 0.02 -12.50 -4.99
N GLY A 85 0.95 -11.82 -4.32
CA GLY A 85 1.32 -12.13 -2.94
C GLY A 85 0.49 -11.32 -1.95
N LEU A 86 -0.46 -11.95 -1.27
CA LEU A 86 -1.24 -11.33 -0.20
C LEU A 86 -0.47 -11.40 1.12
N ILE A 87 -0.17 -10.27 1.75
CA ILE A 87 0.53 -10.24 3.05
C ILE A 87 -0.42 -9.72 4.12
N CYS A 88 -0.56 -10.45 5.23
CA CYS A 88 -1.38 -10.05 6.38
C CYS A 88 -0.66 -10.29 7.72
N GLY A 89 -1.33 -9.94 8.82
CA GLY A 89 -0.82 -9.97 10.18
C GLY A 89 -0.26 -8.63 10.65
N GLY A 90 1.01 -8.64 11.02
CA GLY A 90 1.79 -7.51 11.51
C GLY A 90 1.90 -7.41 13.03
N PRO A 91 2.78 -6.51 13.52
CA PRO A 91 3.05 -6.31 14.94
C PRO A 91 2.05 -5.42 15.67
N SER A 92 1.07 -4.85 14.97
CA SER A 92 0.03 -4.01 15.55
C SER A 92 -0.97 -4.83 16.37
N ALA A 93 -1.64 -4.17 17.33
CA ALA A 93 -2.82 -4.71 17.99
C ALA A 93 -3.98 -4.97 17.01
N GLU A 94 -3.91 -4.39 15.81
CA GLU A 94 -4.89 -4.55 14.72
C GLU A 94 -4.66 -5.82 13.88
N ARG A 95 -3.79 -6.74 14.34
CA ARG A 95 -3.49 -8.01 13.66
C ARG A 95 -4.73 -8.82 13.29
N GLY A 96 -5.73 -8.89 14.17
CA GLY A 96 -7.00 -9.58 13.88
C GLY A 96 -7.82 -8.91 12.77
N ILE A 97 -7.76 -7.57 12.67
CA ILE A 97 -8.42 -6.78 11.63
C ILE A 97 -7.73 -7.02 10.28
N SER A 98 -6.41 -7.13 10.27
CA SER A 98 -5.61 -7.53 9.10
C SER A 98 -6.01 -8.90 8.56
N LEU A 99 -6.16 -9.91 9.42
CA LEU A 99 -6.61 -11.25 9.01
C LEU A 99 -8.03 -11.22 8.42
N ASN A 100 -8.96 -10.47 9.01
CA ASN A 100 -10.31 -10.31 8.46
C ASN A 100 -10.30 -9.61 7.10
N SER A 101 -9.47 -8.57 6.96
CA SER A 101 -9.31 -7.85 5.69
C SER A 101 -8.72 -8.77 4.61
N ALA A 102 -7.77 -9.63 4.97
CA ALA A 102 -7.19 -10.61 4.05
C ALA A 102 -8.23 -11.62 3.53
N ARG A 103 -9.15 -12.08 4.40
CA ARG A 103 -10.29 -12.92 3.98
C ARG A 103 -11.16 -12.20 2.96
N SER A 104 -11.54 -10.95 3.28
CA SER A 104 -12.34 -10.14 2.36
C SER A 104 -11.65 -9.94 1.01
N VAL A 105 -10.33 -9.75 0.99
CA VAL A 105 -9.58 -9.69 -0.26
C VAL A 105 -9.65 -11.02 -1.00
N LEU A 106 -9.34 -12.16 -0.34
CA LEU A 106 -9.41 -13.50 -0.95
C LEU A 106 -10.79 -13.85 -1.52
N ASP A 107 -11.86 -13.43 -0.85
CA ASP A 107 -13.23 -13.66 -1.30
C ASP A 107 -13.57 -12.93 -2.61
N HIS A 108 -12.90 -11.79 -2.87
CA HIS A 108 -13.25 -10.90 -3.99
C HIS A 108 -12.18 -10.84 -5.09
N ILE A 109 -10.93 -11.20 -4.79
CA ILE A 109 -9.84 -11.27 -5.77
C ILE A 109 -9.87 -12.64 -6.46
N GLN A 110 -10.85 -12.84 -7.32
CA GLN A 110 -11.03 -14.09 -8.07
C GLN A 110 -10.97 -13.81 -9.57
N GLY A 111 -10.25 -14.67 -10.30
CA GLY A 111 -10.11 -14.61 -11.75
C GLY A 111 -9.31 -15.82 -12.25
N GLY A 112 -9.65 -16.36 -13.42
CA GLY A 112 -8.91 -17.49 -14.01
C GLY A 112 -7.49 -17.12 -14.45
N ASP A 113 -7.18 -15.83 -14.42
CA ASP A 113 -5.92 -15.18 -14.73
C ASP A 113 -5.15 -14.73 -13.50
N LEU A 114 -5.58 -15.11 -12.28
CA LEU A 114 -4.93 -14.76 -11.02
C LEU A 114 -4.50 -16.01 -10.24
N ASP A 115 -3.30 -15.97 -9.69
CA ASP A 115 -2.80 -16.96 -8.73
C ASP A 115 -2.39 -16.22 -7.45
N VAL A 116 -3.01 -16.56 -6.31
CA VAL A 116 -2.85 -15.83 -5.06
C VAL A 116 -2.13 -16.69 -4.03
N SER A 117 -0.94 -16.27 -3.63
CA SER A 117 -0.20 -16.85 -2.51
C SER A 117 -0.36 -16.00 -1.26
N CYS A 118 -0.47 -16.62 -0.10
CA CYS A 118 -0.69 -15.92 1.17
C CYS A 118 0.54 -15.98 2.07
N TYR A 119 0.83 -14.86 2.73
CA TYR A 119 1.92 -14.71 3.65
C TYR A 119 1.45 -14.02 4.92
N TYR A 120 2.01 -14.44 6.04
CA TYR A 120 1.72 -13.86 7.35
C TYR A 120 2.99 -13.34 7.99
N ILE A 121 2.89 -12.18 8.64
CA ILE A 121 3.93 -11.60 9.46
C ILE A 121 3.44 -11.56 10.90
N ASP A 122 4.20 -12.12 11.84
CA ASP A 122 3.81 -12.16 13.25
C ASP A 122 4.16 -10.86 14.00
N SER A 123 4.01 -10.89 15.33
CA SER A 123 4.30 -9.73 16.17
C SER A 123 5.78 -9.39 16.29
N ASN A 124 6.64 -10.35 15.97
CA ASN A 124 8.10 -10.26 16.06
C ASN A 124 8.73 -10.00 14.68
N LEU A 125 7.92 -9.77 13.65
CA LEU A 125 8.33 -9.61 12.25
C LEU A 125 8.93 -10.89 11.63
N ASN A 126 8.58 -12.06 12.16
CA ASN A 126 8.83 -13.32 11.48
C ASN A 126 7.79 -13.49 10.37
N ALA A 127 8.25 -13.89 9.18
CA ALA A 127 7.40 -14.10 8.02
C ALA A 127 7.17 -15.60 7.77
N TYR A 128 5.97 -15.93 7.28
CA TYR A 128 5.55 -17.29 7.03
C TYR A 128 4.77 -17.37 5.72
N ALA A 129 5.02 -18.39 4.90
CA ALA A 129 4.10 -18.79 3.84
C ALA A 129 2.95 -19.60 4.44
N ILE A 130 1.72 -19.23 4.10
CA ILE A 130 0.51 -19.86 4.61
C ILE A 130 -0.44 -20.24 3.47
N SER A 131 -1.21 -21.30 3.68
CA SER A 131 -2.31 -21.68 2.80
C SER A 131 -3.50 -20.73 2.97
N THR A 132 -4.32 -20.61 1.94
CA THR A 132 -5.60 -19.90 2.00
C THR A 132 -6.48 -20.44 3.14
N ALA A 133 -6.51 -21.76 3.35
CA ALA A 133 -7.24 -22.39 4.44
C ALA A 133 -6.80 -21.91 5.84
N GLN A 134 -5.52 -21.62 6.05
CA GLN A 134 -5.04 -21.08 7.33
C GLN A 134 -5.60 -19.67 7.60
N VAL A 135 -5.74 -18.83 6.56
CA VAL A 135 -6.30 -17.47 6.67
C VAL A 135 -7.72 -17.50 7.26
N TYR A 136 -8.52 -18.54 6.96
CA TYR A 136 -9.90 -18.71 7.46
C TYR A 136 -10.01 -19.31 8.87
N SER A 137 -8.92 -19.41 9.64
CA SER A 137 -8.98 -19.91 11.02
C SER A 137 -9.84 -19.00 11.92
N ASN A 138 -10.75 -19.58 12.73
CA ASN A 138 -11.79 -18.83 13.43
C ASN A 138 -11.28 -17.77 14.42
N THR A 139 -10.16 -18.01 15.10
CA THR A 139 -9.57 -17.06 16.06
C THR A 139 -8.08 -16.82 15.81
N PRO A 140 -7.51 -15.66 16.19
CA PRO A 140 -6.06 -15.43 16.14
C PRO A 140 -5.26 -16.43 16.96
N ALA A 141 -5.81 -16.90 18.09
CA ALA A 141 -5.15 -17.92 18.92
C ALA A 141 -5.11 -19.29 18.22
N ASP A 142 -6.20 -19.70 17.55
CA ASP A 142 -6.21 -20.92 16.73
C ASP A 142 -5.25 -20.81 15.53
N PHE A 143 -5.10 -19.60 14.99
CA PHE A 143 -4.17 -19.32 13.92
C PHE A 143 -2.73 -19.47 14.39
N ASP A 144 -2.36 -18.85 15.51
CA ASP A 144 -1.00 -18.91 16.08
C ASP A 144 -0.62 -20.37 16.42
N PHE A 145 -1.54 -21.17 16.97
CA PHE A 145 -1.32 -22.62 17.22
C PHE A 145 -1.09 -23.43 15.93
N LYS A 146 -1.83 -23.13 14.86
CA LYS A 146 -1.67 -23.81 13.56
C LYS A 146 -0.45 -23.33 12.78
N LEU A 147 0.02 -22.11 13.04
CA LEU A 147 1.18 -21.54 12.36
C LEU A 147 2.45 -22.37 12.64
N GLU A 148 2.66 -22.80 13.88
CA GLU A 148 3.82 -23.61 14.27
C GLU A 148 3.88 -24.99 13.59
N SER A 149 2.73 -25.56 13.23
CA SER A 149 2.65 -26.93 12.69
C SER A 149 2.55 -26.99 11.16
N LEU A 150 2.03 -25.94 10.52
CA LEU A 150 1.65 -25.97 9.10
C LEU A 150 2.31 -24.89 8.25
N ALA A 151 2.91 -23.86 8.85
CA ALA A 151 3.47 -22.76 8.09
C ALA A 151 4.94 -22.98 7.77
N GLN A 152 5.35 -22.59 6.56
CA GLN A 152 6.76 -22.55 6.19
C GLN A 152 7.32 -21.17 6.58
N GLY A 153 7.99 -21.12 7.73
CA GLY A 153 8.66 -19.92 8.20
C GLY A 153 9.89 -19.57 7.36
N PHE A 154 10.09 -18.28 7.12
CA PHE A 154 11.34 -17.76 6.54
C PHE A 154 12.33 -17.50 7.66
N ARG A 155 13.63 -17.76 7.41
CA ARG A 155 14.68 -17.55 8.44
C ARG A 155 14.91 -16.07 8.75
N SER A 156 14.57 -15.20 7.80
CA SER A 156 14.73 -13.75 7.91
C SER A 156 13.76 -13.02 6.99
N LEU A 157 13.56 -11.72 7.22
CA LEU A 157 12.83 -10.87 6.27
C LEU A 157 13.54 -10.76 4.91
N SER A 158 14.86 -10.91 4.88
CA SER A 158 15.64 -10.97 3.63
C SER A 158 15.23 -12.17 2.78
N ASP A 159 15.27 -13.37 3.37
CA ASP A 159 14.84 -14.61 2.73
C ASP A 159 13.38 -14.51 2.25
N PHE A 160 12.53 -13.85 3.04
CA PHE A 160 11.14 -13.61 2.66
C PHE A 160 11.02 -12.72 1.42
N THR A 161 11.76 -11.60 1.36
CA THR A 161 11.73 -10.74 0.17
C THR A 161 12.35 -11.37 -1.07
N GLU A 162 13.41 -12.18 -0.91
CA GLU A 162 14.00 -12.95 -2.01
C GLU A 162 12.98 -13.96 -2.56
N HIS A 163 12.26 -14.64 -1.67
CA HIS A 163 11.16 -15.51 -2.05
C HIS A 163 10.11 -14.73 -2.84
N LEU A 164 9.56 -13.63 -2.30
CA LEU A 164 8.56 -12.80 -2.98
C LEU A 164 9.01 -12.33 -4.37
N ALA A 165 10.26 -11.86 -4.50
CA ALA A 165 10.79 -11.38 -5.77
C ALA A 165 10.82 -12.47 -6.87
N SER A 166 10.88 -13.75 -6.47
CA SER A 166 10.84 -14.90 -7.39
C SER A 166 9.43 -15.48 -7.60
N SER A 167 8.60 -15.44 -6.55
CA SER A 167 7.32 -16.16 -6.51
C SER A 167 6.13 -15.33 -6.97
N VAL A 168 6.17 -14.00 -6.84
CA VAL A 168 5.04 -13.12 -7.16
C VAL A 168 5.39 -12.04 -8.17
N ASP A 169 4.38 -11.54 -8.87
CA ASP A 169 4.50 -10.40 -9.80
C ASP A 169 4.11 -9.08 -9.12
N ILE A 170 3.20 -9.13 -8.14
CA ILE A 170 2.77 -7.99 -7.33
C ILE A 170 2.38 -8.45 -5.93
N VAL A 171 2.60 -7.59 -4.94
CA VAL A 171 2.18 -7.80 -3.55
C VAL A 171 0.94 -6.97 -3.22
N PHE A 172 -0.01 -7.55 -2.51
CA PHE A 172 -1.14 -6.87 -1.90
C PHE A 172 -0.93 -6.85 -0.38
N PRO A 173 -0.39 -5.76 0.20
CA PRO A 173 -0.22 -5.65 1.63
C PRO A 173 -1.56 -5.33 2.30
N VAL A 174 -1.93 -6.15 3.28
CA VAL A 174 -3.13 -5.99 4.10
C VAL A 174 -2.72 -6.02 5.56
N ILE A 175 -1.81 -5.13 5.95
CA ILE A 175 -1.35 -4.97 7.33
C ILE A 175 -1.78 -3.60 7.83
N HIS A 176 -2.39 -3.55 9.01
CA HIS A 176 -2.87 -2.31 9.64
C HIS A 176 -1.90 -1.82 10.72
N GLY A 177 -1.91 -0.52 10.96
CA GLY A 177 -1.14 0.13 12.00
C GLY A 177 0.36 0.11 11.72
N ARG A 178 1.14 -0.07 12.79
CA ARG A 178 2.60 -0.06 12.72
C ARG A 178 3.12 -1.16 11.79
N PHE A 179 4.20 -0.88 11.07
CA PHE A 179 4.76 -1.68 9.97
C PHE A 179 3.89 -1.76 8.70
N GLY A 180 2.55 -1.71 8.81
CA GLY A 180 1.65 -1.77 7.67
C GLY A 180 1.36 -0.42 7.01
N GLU A 181 1.08 0.61 7.81
CA GLU A 181 0.64 1.93 7.35
C GLU A 181 1.67 3.03 7.59
N ASP A 182 2.70 2.76 8.40
CA ASP A 182 3.81 3.67 8.71
C ASP A 182 4.94 3.65 7.66
N GLY A 183 4.81 2.84 6.62
CA GLY A 183 5.78 2.69 5.54
C GLY A 183 6.73 1.49 5.68
N GLY A 184 6.67 0.72 6.76
CA GLY A 184 7.61 -0.37 7.03
C GLY A 184 7.62 -1.49 5.97
N VAL A 185 6.45 -2.07 5.68
CA VAL A 185 6.32 -3.14 4.66
C VAL A 185 6.56 -2.59 3.26
N GLN A 186 6.16 -1.34 2.99
CA GLN A 186 6.38 -0.67 1.72
C GLN A 186 7.87 -0.49 1.45
N GLU A 187 8.63 -0.01 2.44
CA GLU A 187 10.07 0.19 2.28
C GLU A 187 10.78 -1.14 2.04
N LEU A 188 10.36 -2.21 2.73
CA LEU A 188 10.87 -3.56 2.51
C LEU A 188 10.65 -4.01 1.06
N LEU A 189 9.47 -3.79 0.50
CA LEU A 189 9.13 -4.17 -0.89
C LEU A 189 9.84 -3.28 -1.93
N GLU A 190 9.92 -1.96 -1.68
CA GLU A 190 10.62 -0.99 -2.53
C GLU A 190 12.10 -1.32 -2.67
N ARG A 191 12.77 -1.64 -1.55
CA ARG A 191 14.20 -2.01 -1.54
C ARG A 191 14.48 -3.27 -2.34
N SER A 192 13.53 -4.20 -2.35
CA SER A 192 13.63 -5.44 -3.12
C SER A 192 13.06 -5.34 -4.53
N ASN A 193 12.66 -4.14 -4.98
CA ASN A 193 12.02 -3.88 -6.28
C ASN A 193 10.78 -4.75 -6.55
N ILE A 194 10.01 -5.05 -5.51
CA ILE A 194 8.78 -5.85 -5.61
C ILE A 194 7.61 -4.88 -5.82
N PRO A 195 6.86 -4.97 -6.94
CA PRO A 195 5.66 -4.16 -7.13
C PRO A 195 4.62 -4.45 -6.04
N PHE A 196 3.91 -3.43 -5.56
CA PHE A 196 2.86 -3.62 -4.56
C PHE A 196 1.69 -2.65 -4.72
N VAL A 197 0.56 -3.03 -4.15
CA VAL A 197 -0.66 -2.22 -4.09
C VAL A 197 -0.56 -1.22 -2.95
N GLY A 198 -0.87 0.06 -3.23
CA GLY A 198 -0.98 1.11 -2.23
C GLY A 198 0.00 2.26 -2.45
N THR A 199 0.24 2.99 -1.36
CA THR A 199 1.06 4.21 -1.35
C THR A 199 2.52 3.87 -1.02
N GLY A 200 3.48 4.62 -1.58
CA GLY A 200 4.90 4.44 -1.29
C GLY A 200 5.30 4.76 0.16
N SER A 201 6.42 4.18 0.61
CA SER A 201 6.86 4.21 2.02
C SER A 201 6.99 5.62 2.60
N THR A 202 7.57 6.53 1.84
CA THR A 202 7.82 7.92 2.26
C THR A 202 6.54 8.71 2.49
N HIS A 203 5.48 8.43 1.73
CA HIS A 203 4.18 9.07 1.88
C HIS A 203 3.39 8.42 3.03
N CYS A 204 3.47 7.10 3.18
CA CYS A 204 2.93 6.40 4.34
C CYS A 204 3.50 6.96 5.66
N GLN A 205 4.82 7.13 5.75
CA GLN A 205 5.46 7.69 6.93
C GLN A 205 4.94 9.10 7.28
N LYS A 206 4.79 9.98 6.28
CA LYS A 206 4.25 11.33 6.49
C LYS A 206 2.78 11.32 6.89
N ALA A 207 1.97 10.43 6.32
CA ALA A 207 0.55 10.35 6.61
C ALA A 207 0.26 9.69 7.97
N PHE A 208 1.12 8.77 8.41
CA PHE A 208 0.96 8.04 9.67
C PHE A 208 1.22 8.92 10.89
N ASP A 209 2.16 9.87 10.80
CA ASP A 209 2.35 10.89 11.83
C ASP A 209 1.26 11.98 11.71
N LYS A 210 0.31 11.99 12.64
CA LYS A 210 -0.83 12.91 12.61
C LYS A 210 -0.41 14.38 12.69
N TYR A 211 0.69 14.70 13.37
CA TYR A 211 1.17 16.06 13.50
C TYR A 211 1.77 16.52 12.17
N ASP A 212 2.68 15.72 11.59
CA ASP A 212 3.29 16.04 10.30
C ASP A 212 2.26 16.06 9.17
N ALA A 213 1.29 15.12 9.17
CA ALA A 213 0.20 15.09 8.21
C ALA A 213 -0.67 16.35 8.30
N SER A 214 -1.01 16.80 9.52
CA SER A 214 -1.76 18.04 9.73
C SER A 214 -0.98 19.25 9.22
N LEU A 215 0.32 19.32 9.49
CA LEU A 215 1.16 20.42 9.03
C LEU A 215 1.28 20.46 7.50
N GLU A 216 1.39 19.30 6.85
CA GLU A 216 1.39 19.21 5.39
C GLU A 216 0.05 19.65 4.79
N LEU A 217 -1.07 19.20 5.37
CA LEU A 217 -2.40 19.63 4.92
C LEU A 217 -2.60 21.15 5.03
N ASP A 218 -2.19 21.75 6.16
CA ASP A 218 -2.25 23.21 6.36
C ASP A 218 -1.38 23.96 5.33
N ARG A 219 -0.16 23.46 5.07
CA ARG A 219 0.72 24.01 4.02
C ARG A 219 0.11 23.99 2.63
N GLN A 220 -0.69 22.97 2.32
CA GLN A 220 -1.42 22.87 1.04
C GLN A 220 -2.73 23.68 1.03
N GLY A 221 -3.07 24.37 2.13
CA GLY A 221 -4.24 25.23 2.25
C GLY A 221 -5.52 24.48 2.66
N PHE A 222 -5.42 23.25 3.16
CA PHE A 222 -6.54 22.53 3.74
C PHE A 222 -6.74 22.93 5.20
N VAL A 223 -8.00 23.00 5.63
CA VAL A 223 -8.33 23.30 7.03
C VAL A 223 -7.96 22.10 7.90
N THR A 224 -7.13 22.33 8.92
CA THR A 224 -6.80 21.34 9.94
C THR A 224 -7.22 21.79 11.33
N VAL A 225 -7.51 20.82 12.21
CA VAL A 225 -7.83 21.11 13.61
C VAL A 225 -6.56 21.61 14.33
N PRO A 226 -6.62 22.72 15.09
CA PRO A 226 -5.48 23.19 15.87
C PRO A 226 -4.93 22.08 16.77
N ASN A 227 -3.62 21.84 16.70
CA ASN A 227 -2.94 20.81 17.46
C ASN A 227 -1.57 21.29 17.92
N PHE A 228 -1.10 20.74 19.03
CA PHE A 228 0.20 21.06 19.63
C PHE A 228 0.90 19.75 19.97
N LEU A 229 2.16 19.63 19.55
CA LEU A 229 2.99 18.47 19.88
C LEU A 229 3.53 18.62 21.29
N ILE A 230 3.27 17.63 22.15
CA ILE A 230 3.84 17.56 23.51
C ILE A 230 5.11 16.72 23.43
N GLN A 231 6.25 17.32 23.79
CA GLN A 231 7.52 16.61 23.95
C GLN A 231 7.61 16.06 25.37
N VAL A 232 7.91 14.78 25.50
CA VAL A 232 8.00 14.04 26.77
C VAL A 232 9.45 13.68 27.07
#